data_AF-A0A1Y3XHJ2-F1
#
_entry.id   AF-A0A1Y3XHJ2-F1
#
_cell.length_a   1.000
_cell.length_b   1.000
_cell.length_c   1.000
_cell.angle_alpha   90.00
_cell.angle_beta   90.00
_cell.angle_gamma   90.00
#
_symmetry.space_group_name_H-M   'P 1'
#
loop_
_entity.id
_entity.type
_entity.pdbx_description
1 polymer ?
#
loop_
_entity_poly.entity_id
_entity_poly.type
_entity_poly.pdbx_seq_one_letter_code
_entity_poly.pdbx_strand_id
1 'polypeptide(L)' 'MDEHIEIDVDQLREALIDETGPAAFVGMPWAMADVVALEEADPEELVREAERRGWDLRRFEV' A
#
# COMPACT_ATOMS: atom_id res chain seq x y z
N MET A 1 -12.93 -18.54 12.57
CA MET A 1 -13.36 -17.18 12.96
C MET A 1 -12.41 -16.29 12.21
N ASP A 2 -12.84 -15.86 11.02
CA ASP A 2 -12.05 -14.95 10.22
C ASP A 2 -12.11 -13.60 10.93
N GLU A 3 -10.98 -13.23 11.52
CA GLU A 3 -10.72 -11.91 12.07
C GLU A 3 -10.77 -10.93 10.89
N HIS A 4 -11.89 -10.25 10.72
CA HIS A 4 -12.00 -9.13 9.80
C HIS A 4 -11.51 -7.89 10.54
N ILE A 5 -10.28 -7.47 10.24
CA ILE A 5 -9.75 -6.18 10.67
C ILE A 5 -10.29 -5.10 9.72
N GLU A 6 -10.78 -4.00 10.27
CA GLU A 6 -11.09 -2.81 9.50
C GLU A 6 -9.79 -2.03 9.30
N ILE A 7 -9.45 -1.73 8.05
CA ILE A 7 -8.20 -1.07 7.69
C ILE A 7 -8.50 0.35 7.23
N ASP A 8 -7.78 1.33 7.77
CA ASP A 8 -7.71 2.69 7.24
C ASP A 8 -6.99 2.68 5.89
N VAL A 9 -7.79 2.64 4.84
CA VAL A 9 -7.30 2.64 3.46
C VAL A 9 -6.58 3.94 3.12
N ASP A 10 -7.00 5.07 3.69
CA ASP A 10 -6.38 6.37 3.41
C ASP A 10 -4.98 6.42 4.02
N GLN A 11 -4.82 5.95 5.25
CA GLN A 11 -3.51 5.83 5.90
C GLN A 11 -2.60 4.81 5.21
N LEU A 12 -3.15 3.68 4.76
CA LEU A 12 -2.42 2.68 3.99
C LEU A 12 -1.89 3.26 2.68
N ARG A 13 -2.75 4.02 1.97
CA ARG A 13 -2.41 4.70 0.73
C ARG A 13 -1.31 5.73 0.94
N GLU A 14 -1.46 6.60 1.94
CA GLU A 14 -0.46 7.63 2.27
C GLU A 14 0.89 6.99 2.61
N ALA A 15 0.89 5.92 3.40
CA ALA A 15 2.12 5.20 3.73
C ALA A 15 2.79 4.59 2.49
N LEU A 16 2.02 3.94 1.60
CA LEU A 16 2.54 3.38 0.36
C LEU A 16 3.11 4.46 -0.56
N ILE A 17 2.47 5.63 -0.61
CA ILE A 17 2.95 6.79 -1.38
C ILE A 17 4.21 7.38 -0.76
N ASP A 18 4.28 7.51 0.57
CA ASP A 18 5.45 8.04 1.28
C ASP A 18 6.69 7.16 1.10
N GLU A 19 6.53 5.82 1.15
CA GLU A 19 7.60 4.87 0.81
C GLU A 19 8.00 4.95 -0.68
N THR A 20 7.03 5.18 -1.56
CA THR A 20 7.23 5.34 -3.01
C THR A 20 7.71 6.75 -3.40
N GLY A 21 7.83 7.68 -2.43
CA GLY A 21 8.30 9.06 -2.60
C GLY A 21 9.64 9.16 -3.35
N PRO A 22 10.14 10.38 -3.67
CA PRO A 22 10.92 10.75 -4.88
C PRO A 22 12.19 9.94 -5.21
N ALA A 23 12.61 9.00 -4.36
CA ALA A 23 13.59 7.97 -4.60
C ALA A 23 12.99 6.71 -5.27
N ALA A 24 12.23 6.85 -6.37
CA ALA A 24 11.76 5.72 -7.19
C ALA A 24 12.97 4.85 -7.61
N PHE A 25 13.26 3.84 -6.80
CA PHE A 25 14.52 3.10 -6.81
C PHE A 25 14.41 1.95 -7.80
N VAL A 26 15.47 1.82 -8.58
CA VAL A 26 15.72 0.86 -9.65
C VAL A 26 15.38 -0.58 -9.24
N GLY A 27 14.59 -1.27 -10.07
CA GLY A 27 14.77 -2.71 -10.28
C GLY A 27 13.59 -3.65 -10.03
N MET A 28 12.41 -3.19 -9.64
CA MET A 28 11.23 -4.07 -9.47
C MET A 28 10.17 -3.78 -10.54
N PRO A 29 9.45 -4.78 -11.10
CA PRO A 29 8.42 -4.57 -12.12
C PRO A 29 7.29 -3.61 -11.71
N TRP A 30 7.15 -3.33 -10.41
CA TRP A 30 6.18 -2.41 -9.81
C TRP A 30 6.79 -1.09 -9.32
N ALA A 31 8.10 -0.86 -9.48
CA ALA A 31 8.75 0.43 -9.21
C ALA A 31 8.36 1.53 -10.21
N MET A 32 7.53 1.17 -11.20
CA MET A 32 6.83 2.09 -12.11
C MET A 32 5.35 2.27 -11.71
N ALA A 33 4.93 1.91 -10.51
CA ALA A 33 3.66 2.40 -10.00
C ALA A 33 3.81 3.91 -9.80
N ASP A 34 3.29 4.69 -10.74
CA ASP A 34 3.16 6.14 -10.56
C ASP A 34 2.47 6.37 -9.20
N VAL A 35 2.93 7.36 -8.43
CA VAL A 35 2.25 7.78 -7.21
C VAL A 35 0.75 8.00 -7.48
N VAL A 36 0.42 8.47 -8.67
CA VAL A 36 -0.96 8.62 -9.19
C VAL A 36 -1.73 7.29 -9.22
N ALA A 37 -1.09 6.20 -9.63
CA ALA A 37 -1.72 4.87 -9.63
C ALA A 37 -1.99 4.38 -8.20
N LEU A 38 -1.09 4.69 -7.25
CA LEU A 38 -1.35 4.42 -5.83
C LEU A 38 -2.40 5.37 -5.25
N GLU A 39 -2.59 6.58 -5.78
CA GLU A 39 -3.65 7.51 -5.37
C GLU A 39 -5.05 7.06 -5.85
N GLU A 40 -5.12 6.39 -7.01
CA GLU A 40 -6.38 5.92 -7.60
C GLU A 40 -6.66 4.42 -7.38
N ALA A 41 -5.69 3.67 -6.84
CA ALA A 41 -5.82 2.22 -6.61
C ALA A 41 -6.98 1.87 -5.69
N ASP A 42 -7.58 0.70 -5.91
CA ASP A 42 -8.65 0.19 -5.07
C ASP A 42 -8.12 -0.27 -3.68
N PRO A 43 -8.96 -0.24 -2.64
CA PRO A 43 -8.58 -0.71 -1.30
C PRO A 43 -7.98 -2.12 -1.28
N GLU A 44 -8.55 -3.06 -2.04
CA GLU A 44 -8.02 -4.42 -2.14
C GLU A 44 -6.63 -4.47 -2.79
N GLU A 45 -6.36 -3.60 -3.77
CA GLU A 45 -5.06 -3.54 -4.43
C GLU A 45 -3.99 -2.99 -3.50
N LEU A 46 -4.31 -1.96 -2.71
CA LEU A 46 -3.42 -1.40 -1.69
C LEU A 46 -3.07 -2.45 -0.63
N VAL A 47 -4.06 -3.22 -0.17
CA VAL A 47 -3.86 -4.30 0.80
C VAL A 47 -2.94 -5.38 0.24
N ARG A 48 -3.22 -5.86 -0.98
CA ARG A 48 -2.36 -6.86 -1.65
C ARG A 48 -0.94 -6.35 -1.86
N GLU A 49 -0.78 -5.06 -2.14
CA GLU A 49 0.54 -4.46 -2.31
C GLU A 49 1.31 -4.42 -0.99
N ALA A 50 0.67 -3.99 0.09
CA ALA A 50 1.25 -4.01 1.42
C ALA A 50 1.63 -5.43 1.86
N GLU A 51 0.76 -6.42 1.67
CA GLU A 51 1.07 -7.83 1.96
C GLU A 51 2.27 -8.34 1.12
N ARG A 52 2.34 -7.98 -0.16
CA ARG A 52 3.44 -8.36 -1.06
C ARG A 52 4.77 -7.74 -0.60
N ARG A 53 4.74 -6.53 -0.05
CA ARG A 53 5.90 -5.87 0.56
C ARG A 53 6.23 -6.41 1.95
N GLY A 54 5.38 -7.28 2.50
CA GLY A 54 5.53 -7.84 3.85
C GLY A 54 5.18 -6.85 4.95
N TRP A 55 4.35 -5.85 4.64
CA TRP A 55 3.84 -4.90 5.62
C TRP A 55 2.80 -5.55 6.52
N ASP A 56 2.80 -5.15 7.79
CA ASP A 56 1.77 -5.56 8.75
C ASP A 56 0.55 -4.65 8.60
N LEU A 57 -0.54 -5.21 8.06
CA LEU A 57 -1.80 -4.50 7.86
C LEU A 57 -2.44 -4.04 9.18
N ARG A 58 -2.12 -4.70 10.31
CA ARG A 58 -2.62 -4.30 11.63
C ARG A 58 -2.12 -2.93 12.08
N ARG A 59 -1.06 -2.41 11.44
CA ARG A 59 -0.61 -1.03 11.66
C ARG A 59 -1.68 -0.01 11.28
N PHE A 60 -2.52 -0.36 10.32
CA PHE A 60 -3.55 0.49 9.74
C PHE A 60 -4.94 0.11 10.24
N GLU A 61 -5.04 -0.71 11.28
CA GLU A 61 -6.33 -1.10 11.88
C GLU A 61 -7.01 0.12 12.54
N VAL A 62 -8.34 0.24 12.37
CA VAL A 62 -9.18 1.30 12.95
C VAL A 62 -10.06 0.83 14.10
#